data_AF-A0A972GI66-F1
#
_entry.id   AF-A0A972GI66-F1
#
_cell.length_a   1.000
_cell.length_b   1.000
_cell.length_c   1.000
_cell.angle_alpha   90.00
_cell.angle_beta   90.00
_cell.angle_gamma   90.00
#
_symmetry.space_group_name_H-M   'P 1'
#
loop_
_entity.id
_entity.type
_entity.pdbx_description
1 polymer ?
#
loop_
_entity_poly.entity_id
_entity_poly.type
_entity_poly.pdbx_seq_one_letter_code
_entity_poly.pdbx_strand_id
1 'polypeptide(L)'
;MDGGLFVNKEREIGFFGAHDIRAYLLNYHFPEYMPLAVPFGLNGGGVFYVFDMRNPPSDREFPILASSAGVLDFDDSPIIAYSLAELFAGTDHIEDLF
;
A
#
# COMPACT_ATOMS: atom_id res chain seq x y z
N MET A 1 6.71 17.06 -7.18
CA MET A 1 5.35 16.56 -7.36
C MET A 1 4.98 15.84 -6.08
N ASP A 2 3.77 16.05 -5.59
CA ASP A 2 3.23 15.40 -4.39
C ASP A 2 2.16 14.40 -4.86
N GLY A 3 2.42 13.10 -4.70
CA GLY A 3 1.68 12.02 -5.38
C GLY A 3 2.09 11.81 -6.84
N GLY A 4 1.27 11.03 -7.58
CA GLY A 4 1.47 10.76 -9.00
C GLY A 4 1.21 9.30 -9.38
N LEU A 5 1.37 8.98 -10.66
CA LEU A 5 1.18 7.63 -11.19
C LEU A 5 2.53 6.99 -11.52
N PHE A 6 2.76 5.79 -11.02
CA PHE A 6 3.83 4.90 -11.46
C PHE A 6 3.24 3.69 -12.16
N VAL A 7 3.86 3.31 -13.28
CA VAL A 7 3.48 2.12 -14.05
C VAL A 7 4.75 1.36 -14.43
N ASN A 8 4.79 0.07 -14.11
CA ASN A 8 5.80 -0.87 -14.60
C ASN A 8 5.11 -2.14 -15.12
N LYS A 9 4.93 -2.21 -16.43
CA LYS A 9 4.09 -3.22 -17.10
C LYS A 9 2.68 -3.24 -16.51
N GLU A 10 2.30 -4.28 -15.78
CA GLU A 10 0.95 -4.45 -15.20
C GLU A 10 0.86 -3.93 -13.77
N ARG A 11 2.01 -3.56 -13.16
CA ARG A 11 2.04 -2.88 -11.86
C ARG A 11 1.65 -1.42 -12.02
N GLU A 12 0.55 -1.02 -11.40
CA GLU A 12 0.11 0.38 -11.35
C GLU A 12 0.01 0.87 -9.90
N ILE A 13 0.60 2.03 -9.61
CA ILE A 13 0.57 2.69 -8.30
C ILE A 13 0.20 4.15 -8.48
N GLY A 14 -1.02 4.51 -8.10
CA GLY A 14 -1.43 5.89 -7.87
C GLY A 14 -0.99 6.32 -6.47
N PHE A 15 0.16 6.97 -6.35
CA PHE A 15 0.65 7.53 -5.10
C PHE A 15 -0.22 8.68 -4.62
N PHE A 16 -0.51 8.66 -3.32
CA PHE A 16 -1.20 9.76 -2.67
C PHE A 16 -0.28 10.96 -2.47
N GLY A 17 -0.85 12.16 -2.55
CA GLY A 17 -0.18 13.33 -2.00
C GLY A 17 -0.09 13.22 -0.48
N ALA A 18 0.93 13.82 0.12
CA ALA A 18 1.15 13.83 1.55
C ALA A 18 -0.08 14.38 2.32
N HIS A 19 -0.79 15.33 1.72
CA HIS A 19 -2.02 15.90 2.28
C HIS A 19 -3.24 14.98 2.16
N ASP A 20 -3.22 14.01 1.26
CA ASP A 20 -4.34 13.10 0.99
C ASP A 20 -4.31 11.86 1.89
N ILE A 21 -3.12 11.44 2.36
CA ILE A 21 -2.94 10.24 3.20
C ILE A 21 -3.89 10.24 4.39
N ARG A 22 -4.01 11.38 5.10
CA ARG A 22 -4.92 11.50 6.25
C ARG A 22 -6.38 11.31 5.85
N ALA A 23 -6.80 11.82 4.69
CA ALA A 23 -8.17 11.67 4.22
C ALA A 23 -8.48 10.19 3.91
N TYR A 24 -7.57 9.49 3.24
CA TYR A 24 -7.71 8.05 2.96
C TYR A 24 -7.75 7.22 4.24
N LEU A 25 -6.84 7.47 5.20
CA LEU A 25 -6.84 6.80 6.50
C LEU A 25 -8.20 6.88 7.20
N LEU A 26 -8.81 8.07 7.22
CA LEU A 26 -10.08 8.30 7.90
C LEU A 26 -11.27 7.76 7.13
N ASN A 27 -11.34 8.00 5.82
CA ASN A 27 -12.48 7.59 4.99
C ASN A 27 -12.62 6.06 4.92
N TYR A 28 -11.51 5.34 4.99
CA TYR A 28 -11.49 3.88 4.97
C TYR A 28 -11.31 3.25 6.35
N HIS A 29 -11.29 4.07 7.42
CA HIS A 29 -11.20 3.57 8.80
C HIS A 29 -9.97 2.68 9.06
N PHE A 30 -8.84 2.96 8.39
CA PHE A 30 -7.58 2.23 8.59
C PHE A 30 -7.15 2.15 10.06
N PRO A 31 -7.23 3.23 10.87
CA PRO A 31 -6.86 3.16 12.28
C PRO A 31 -7.70 2.17 13.11
N GLU A 32 -8.92 1.86 12.66
CA GLU A 32 -9.82 0.91 13.31
C GLU A 32 -9.51 -0.53 12.86
N TYR A 33 -9.39 -0.75 11.55
CA TYR A 33 -9.26 -2.09 10.96
C TYR A 33 -7.82 -2.59 10.87
N MET A 34 -6.86 -1.73 10.53
CA MET A 34 -5.45 -2.04 10.38
C MET A 34 -4.58 -1.05 11.17
N PRO A 35 -4.63 -1.07 12.51
CA PRO A 35 -3.85 -0.16 13.34
C PRO A 35 -2.35 -0.31 13.05
N LEU A 36 -1.64 0.83 13.01
CA LEU A 36 -0.21 0.91 12.63
C LEU A 36 0.08 0.55 11.17
N ALA A 37 -0.91 0.64 10.28
CA ALA A 37 -0.72 0.55 8.84
C ALA A 37 -0.99 1.92 8.18
N VAL A 38 -0.17 2.30 7.20
CA VAL A 38 -0.33 3.59 6.48
C VAL A 38 -0.42 3.37 4.98
N PRO A 39 -1.56 3.64 4.34
CA PRO A 39 -1.70 3.52 2.91
C PRO A 39 -0.99 4.70 2.22
N PHE A 40 -0.24 4.41 1.16
CA PHE A 40 0.52 5.42 0.42
C PHE A 40 0.17 5.47 -1.08
N GLY A 41 -0.61 4.50 -1.56
CA GLY A 41 -1.13 4.51 -2.92
C GLY A 41 -2.27 3.54 -3.13
N LEU A 42 -2.91 3.65 -4.30
CA LEU A 42 -3.97 2.78 -4.77
C LEU A 42 -3.70 2.42 -6.24
N ASN A 43 -3.96 1.18 -6.65
CA ASN A 43 -3.79 0.76 -8.04
C ASN A 43 -4.94 1.17 -8.99
N GLY A 44 -5.97 1.86 -8.50
CA GLY A 44 -7.19 2.20 -9.26
C GLY A 44 -8.24 1.08 -9.34
N GLY A 45 -7.84 -0.18 -9.15
CA GLY A 45 -8.72 -1.36 -9.01
C GLY A 45 -9.27 -1.60 -7.60
N GLY A 46 -8.88 -0.77 -6.64
CA GLY A 46 -9.33 -0.88 -5.24
C GLY A 46 -8.37 -1.63 -4.32
N VAL A 47 -7.11 -1.82 -4.73
CA VAL A 47 -6.06 -2.37 -3.86
C VAL A 47 -5.15 -1.24 -3.40
N PHE A 48 -5.02 -1.11 -2.08
CA PHE A 48 -4.09 -0.20 -1.43
C PHE A 48 -2.69 -0.81 -1.35
N TYR A 49 -1.69 0.05 -1.53
CA TYR A 49 -0.32 -0.20 -1.12
C TYR A 49 -0.11 0.41 0.26
N VAL A 50 0.29 -0.42 1.23
CA VAL A 50 0.26 -0.06 2.65
C VAL A 50 1.59 -0.37 3.29
N PHE A 51 2.17 0.59 4.01
CA PHE A 51 3.29 0.31 4.90
C PHE A 51 2.80 -0.40 6.15
N ASP A 52 3.35 -1.58 6.43
CA ASP A 52 3.15 -2.29 7.68
C ASP A 52 4.12 -1.78 8.75
N MET A 53 3.63 -0.88 9.61
CA MET A 53 4.42 -0.27 10.68
C MET A 53 4.14 -0.90 12.05
N ARG A 54 3.58 -2.13 12.09
CA ARG A 54 3.36 -2.87 13.35
C ARG A 54 4.67 -3.16 14.09
N ASN A 55 5.78 -3.25 13.37
CA ASN A 55 7.12 -3.42 13.91
C ASN A 55 8.04 -2.26 13.49
N PRO A 56 9.15 -2.01 14.22
CA PRO A 56 10.17 -1.07 13.77
C PRO A 56 10.71 -1.41 12.38
N PRO A 57 11.13 -0.42 11.58
CA PRO A 57 11.63 -0.66 10.24
C PRO A 57 12.95 -1.43 10.27
N SER A 58 13.15 -2.32 9.29
CA SER A 58 14.44 -2.95 9.03
C SER A 58 15.17 -2.15 7.97
N ASP A 59 16.42 -1.75 8.22
CA ASP A 59 17.21 -0.92 7.29
C ASP A 59 16.48 0.35 6.79
N ARG A 60 15.65 0.94 7.65
CA ARG A 60 14.81 2.14 7.39
C ARG A 60 13.62 1.92 6.44
N GLU A 61 13.31 0.68 6.08
CA GLU A 61 12.16 0.31 5.26
C GLU A 61 11.13 -0.46 6.10
N PHE A 62 9.85 -0.30 5.75
CA PHE A 62 8.77 -1.10 6.29
C PHE A 62 8.31 -2.10 5.22
N PRO A 63 7.87 -3.31 5.60
CA PRO A 63 7.19 -4.20 4.68
C PRO A 63 5.97 -3.51 4.05
N ILE A 64 5.69 -3.86 2.81
CA ILE A 64 4.59 -3.30 2.03
C ILE A 64 3.55 -4.39 1.82
N LEU A 65 2.33 -4.12 2.27
CA LEU A 65 1.16 -4.97 2.06
C LEU A 65 0.38 -4.49 0.85
N ALA A 66 -0.26 -5.45 0.19
CA ALA A 66 -1.37 -5.18 -0.70
C ALA A 66 -2.66 -5.44 0.08
N SER A 67 -3.58 -4.48 0.12
CA SER A 67 -4.81 -4.61 0.93
C SER A 67 -6.03 -4.18 0.13
N SER A 68 -7.06 -5.02 0.08
CA SER A 68 -8.31 -4.68 -0.61
C SER A 68 -9.06 -3.58 0.14
N ALA A 69 -9.46 -2.52 -0.57
CA ALA A 69 -10.25 -1.43 -0.02
C ALA A 69 -11.61 -1.88 0.54
N GLY A 70 -12.10 -3.06 0.15
CA GLY A 70 -13.33 -3.66 0.66
C GLY A 70 -13.12 -4.59 1.86
N VAL A 71 -11.89 -5.03 2.13
CA VAL A 71 -11.55 -5.99 3.20
C VAL A 71 -10.20 -5.57 3.81
N LEU A 72 -10.24 -4.58 4.70
CA LEU A 72 -9.05 -4.14 5.44
C LEU A 72 -8.81 -5.08 6.62
N ASP A 73 -7.89 -6.01 6.44
CA ASP A 73 -7.45 -6.92 7.50
C ASP A 73 -6.01 -7.38 7.24
N PHE A 74 -5.26 -7.65 8.30
CA PHE A 74 -3.86 -8.07 8.17
C PHE A 74 -3.70 -9.50 7.64
N ASP A 75 -4.64 -10.41 7.94
CA ASP A 75 -4.54 -11.80 7.51
C ASP A 75 -4.89 -11.94 6.02
N ASP A 76 -5.75 -11.07 5.51
CA ASP A 76 -6.15 -10.98 4.10
C ASP A 76 -5.29 -9.99 3.26
N SER A 77 -4.21 -9.45 3.84
CA SER A 77 -3.32 -8.49 3.16
C SER A 77 -1.89 -9.04 3.03
N PRO A 78 -1.52 -9.69 1.90
CA PRO A 78 -0.19 -10.27 1.71
C PRO A 78 0.91 -9.21 1.67
N ILE A 79 2.09 -9.56 2.20
CA ILE A 79 3.32 -8.80 1.99
C ILE A 79 3.76 -8.99 0.54
N ILE A 80 3.94 -7.89 -0.18
CA ILE A 80 4.32 -7.88 -1.59
C ILE A 80 5.73 -7.35 -1.84
N ALA A 81 6.34 -6.70 -0.84
CA ALA A 81 7.72 -6.23 -0.88
C ALA A 81 8.22 -5.89 0.53
N TYR A 82 9.54 -5.95 0.74
CA TYR A 82 10.22 -5.50 1.96
C TYR A 82 10.90 -4.13 1.81
N SER A 83 10.85 -3.54 0.61
CA SER A 83 11.37 -2.20 0.33
C SER A 83 10.67 -1.58 -0.88
N LEU A 84 10.72 -0.25 -1.01
CA LEU A 84 10.23 0.44 -2.20
C LEU A 84 10.97 0.00 -3.49
N ALA A 85 12.26 -0.30 -3.40
CA ALA A 85 13.04 -0.77 -4.55
C ALA A 85 12.53 -2.11 -5.08
N GLU A 86 12.23 -3.05 -4.18
CA GLU A 86 11.62 -4.34 -4.52
C GLU A 86 10.21 -4.14 -5.11
N LEU A 87 9.40 -3.27 -4.50
CA LEU A 87 8.06 -2.96 -5.01
C LEU A 87 8.09 -2.46 -6.46
N PHE A 88 9.00 -1.54 -6.78
CA PHE A 88 9.10 -0.94 -8.11
C PHE A 88 9.74 -1.89 -9.14
N ALA A 89 10.49 -2.89 -8.70
CA ALA A 89 10.99 -3.95 -9.57
C ALA A 89 9.89 -4.94 -10.00
N GLY A 90 8.81 -5.06 -9.23
CA GLY A 90 7.65 -5.89 -9.55
C GLY A 90 6.96 -5.48 -10.84
N THR A 91 6.45 -6.46 -11.59
CA THR A 91 5.80 -6.23 -12.89
C THR A 91 4.39 -6.78 -13.01
N ASP A 92 3.95 -7.53 -12.00
CA ASP A 92 2.69 -8.28 -12.00
C ASP A 92 1.50 -7.36 -11.71
N HIS A 93 0.32 -7.74 -12.16
CA HIS A 93 -0.93 -7.15 -11.70
C HIS A 93 -1.12 -7.49 -10.22
N ILE A 94 -1.35 -6.47 -9.38
CA ILE A 94 -1.32 -6.68 -7.92
C ILE A 94 -2.49 -7.53 -7.43
N GLU A 95 -3.63 -7.48 -8.12
CA GLU A 95 -4.81 -8.30 -7.86
C GLU A 95 -4.56 -9.80 -8.02
N ASP A 96 -3.56 -10.21 -8.80
CA ASP A 96 -3.22 -11.63 -8.98
C ASP A 96 -2.44 -12.22 -7.78
N LEU A 97 -2.08 -11.38 -6.80
CA LEU A 97 -1.39 -11.80 -5.57
C LEU A 97 -2.36 -12.22 -4.45
N PHE A 98 -3.67 -12.26 -4.74
CA PHE A 98 -4.76 -12.56 -3.81
C PHE A 98 -5.62 -13.72 -4.31
#